data_AF-A0A2V7MQR8-F1
#
_entry.id   AF-A0A2V7MQR8-F1
#
_cell.length_a   1.000
_cell.length_b   1.000
_cell.length_c   1.000
_cell.angle_alpha   90.00
_cell.angle_beta   90.00
_cell.angle_gamma   90.00
#
_symmetry.space_group_name_H-M   'P 1'
#
loop_
_entity.id
_entity.type
_entity.pdbx_description
1 polymer ?
#
loop_
_entity_poly.entity_id
_entity_poly.type
_entity_poly.pdbx_seq_one_letter_code
_entity_poly.pdbx_strand_id
1 'polypeptide(L)'
;METTRRYEVAAEPRPPSPPSPPSPVERALRVHPREVRNPGMPLDLDLVRALRVNRSAVERRAATLPTRRTVKREWQAAWLLRSITCIDLTTLQGDDTATNVRRLCGKAKEPVRRDLLEALGATALGIRVGAVCVYHAFVPVAVQALEGSGIPVAAVSTGFPAGLNPLPQRIEEIKASVAAGASEIDVVITRAHALAGDWEAVYDEVRAFRDACGTAHMKVILGTGDLATLANVARASQVTMMAGADFIKTSTGKEAVNATLPVGVVMTRMIRDYHERTGHAVGFKPAGGIRSAKTALQWLILMKEELGDRWLKADLFRLGASTLLTDIERQLEHFVTGRYSAAHRHPMV
;
A
#
# COMPACT_ATOMS: atom_id res chain seq x y z
N MET A 1 84.98 0.95 2.87
CA MET A 1 83.80 0.95 3.75
C MET A 1 82.71 1.71 3.02
N GLU A 2 81.47 1.26 3.11
CA GLU A 2 80.23 1.73 2.43
C GLU A 2 79.80 0.98 1.16
N THR A 3 78.86 0.08 1.39
CA THR A 3 78.00 -0.67 0.46
C THR A 3 76.69 0.10 0.24
N THR A 4 76.39 0.49 -1.00
CA THR A 4 75.10 1.09 -1.37
C THR A 4 74.12 0.00 -1.82
N ARG A 5 73.16 -0.38 -0.97
CA ARG A 5 71.99 -1.21 -1.34
C ARG A 5 70.98 -0.35 -2.11
N ARG A 6 70.65 -0.73 -3.35
CA ARG A 6 69.47 -0.23 -4.07
C ARG A 6 68.23 -0.91 -3.47
N TYR A 7 67.29 -0.11 -2.95
CA TYR A 7 65.95 -0.56 -2.60
C TYR A 7 65.05 -0.44 -3.85
N GLU A 8 64.53 -1.56 -4.35
CA GLU A 8 63.38 -1.56 -5.26
C GLU A 8 62.12 -1.27 -4.45
N VAL A 9 61.40 -0.21 -4.82
CA VAL A 9 60.10 0.12 -4.25
C VAL A 9 59.04 -0.64 -5.04
N ALA A 10 58.40 -1.61 -4.40
CA ALA A 10 57.26 -2.32 -4.97
C ALA A 10 56.07 -1.36 -5.17
N ALA A 11 55.46 -1.39 -6.36
CA ALA A 11 54.30 -0.57 -6.68
C ALA A 11 53.07 -1.01 -5.87
N GLU A 12 52.43 -0.06 -5.19
CA GLU A 12 51.18 -0.32 -4.45
C GLU A 12 50.04 -0.71 -5.40
N PRO A 13 49.18 -1.68 -5.01
CA PRO A 13 48.03 -2.08 -5.81
C PRO A 13 47.01 -0.94 -5.87
N ARG A 14 46.54 -0.63 -7.10
CA ARG A 14 45.49 0.38 -7.31
C ARG A 14 44.22 0.03 -6.54
N PRO A 15 43.56 1.02 -5.92
CA PRO A 15 42.28 0.80 -5.25
C PRO A 15 41.24 0.31 -6.27
N PRO A 16 40.32 -0.58 -5.85
CA PRO A 16 39.25 -1.07 -6.72
C PRO A 16 38.41 0.11 -7.21
N SER A 17 38.11 0.10 -8.50
CA SER A 17 37.22 1.07 -9.12
C SER A 17 35.84 1.03 -8.45
N PRO A 18 35.19 2.20 -8.25
CA PRO A 18 33.87 2.25 -7.64
C PRO A 18 32.87 1.43 -8.47
N PRO A 19 31.89 0.78 -7.83
CA PRO A 19 30.91 -0.02 -8.54
C PRO A 19 30.14 0.83 -9.55
N SER A 20 29.94 0.28 -10.74
CA SER A 20 29.17 0.90 -11.81
C SER A 20 27.78 1.31 -11.29
N PRO A 21 27.26 2.49 -11.67
CA PRO A 21 25.92 2.88 -11.25
C PRO A 21 24.90 1.87 -11.79
N PRO A 22 23.89 1.50 -10.99
CA PRO A 22 22.90 0.50 -11.38
C PRO A 22 22.15 0.94 -12.64
N SER A 23 21.83 -0.03 -13.48
CA SER A 23 21.02 0.15 -14.68
C SER A 23 19.65 0.78 -14.35
N PRO A 24 18.97 1.41 -15.32
CA PRO A 24 17.62 1.93 -15.13
C PRO A 24 16.62 0.86 -14.66
N VAL A 25 16.81 -0.39 -15.09
CA VAL A 25 15.99 -1.55 -14.70
C VAL A 25 16.24 -1.91 -13.23
N GLU A 26 17.49 -1.97 -12.78
CA GLU A 26 17.84 -2.20 -11.37
C GLU A 26 17.33 -1.06 -10.47
N ARG A 27 17.36 0.20 -10.93
CA ARG A 27 16.80 1.34 -10.19
C ARG A 27 15.27 1.28 -10.05
N ALA A 28 14.56 0.84 -11.07
CA ALA A 28 13.11 0.69 -11.04
C ALA A 28 12.64 -0.48 -10.12
N LEU A 29 13.51 -1.47 -9.91
CA LEU A 29 13.21 -2.70 -9.19
C LEU A 29 13.81 -2.78 -7.78
N ARG A 30 14.75 -1.89 -7.42
CA ARG A 30 15.22 -1.80 -6.02
C ARG A 30 14.02 -1.59 -5.11
N VAL A 31 13.83 -2.56 -4.21
CA VAL A 31 13.12 -2.38 -2.95
C VAL A 31 13.92 -1.31 -2.23
N HIS A 32 13.36 -0.09 -2.15
CA HIS A 32 14.00 0.94 -1.36
C HIS A 32 14.06 0.44 0.10
N PRO A 33 15.16 0.68 0.82
CA PRO A 33 15.13 0.51 2.27
C PRO A 33 13.90 1.26 2.81
N ARG A 34 13.14 0.61 3.70
CA ARG A 34 11.90 1.17 4.27
C ARG A 34 12.14 2.63 4.61
N GLU A 35 11.41 3.51 3.93
CA GLU A 35 11.52 4.95 4.13
C GLU A 35 11.19 5.26 5.59
N VAL A 36 11.76 6.36 6.09
CA VAL A 36 11.54 6.81 7.47
C VAL A 36 10.04 6.98 7.68
N ARG A 37 9.48 6.28 8.65
CA ARG A 37 8.07 6.42 9.04
C ARG A 37 7.73 7.89 9.23
N ASN A 38 6.52 8.29 8.84
CA ASN A 38 6.04 9.65 9.08
C ASN A 38 6.06 9.91 10.59
N PRO A 39 6.87 10.84 11.15
CA PRO A 39 6.91 11.10 12.59
C PRO A 39 5.63 11.80 13.09
N GLY A 40 4.78 12.25 12.16
CA GLY A 40 3.70 13.18 12.43
C GLY A 40 4.22 14.59 12.70
N MET A 41 3.29 15.51 12.93
CA MET A 41 3.54 16.90 13.29
C MET A 41 2.45 17.37 14.26
N PRO A 42 2.63 18.50 14.96
CA PRO A 42 1.55 19.10 15.73
C PRO A 42 0.32 19.37 14.87
N LEU A 43 -0.87 19.23 15.46
CA LEU A 43 -2.12 19.51 14.78
C LEU A 43 -2.21 20.99 14.40
N ASP A 44 -2.46 21.26 13.13
CA ASP A 44 -2.72 22.61 12.62
C ASP A 44 -4.19 22.71 12.19
N LEU A 45 -5.04 23.18 13.13
CA LEU A 45 -6.48 23.32 12.89
C LEU A 45 -6.81 24.40 11.86
N ASP A 46 -5.97 25.44 11.75
CA ASP A 46 -6.22 26.52 10.79
C ASP A 46 -6.02 26.01 9.37
N LEU A 47 -4.98 25.23 9.13
CA LEU A 47 -4.79 24.52 7.86
C LEU A 47 -5.98 23.61 7.56
N VAL A 48 -6.40 22.77 8.50
CA VAL A 48 -7.51 21.83 8.33
C VAL A 48 -8.82 22.57 8.01
N ARG A 49 -9.11 23.66 8.73
CA ARG A 49 -10.31 24.48 8.52
C ARG A 49 -10.23 25.27 7.22
N ALA A 50 -9.04 25.67 6.76
CA ALA A 50 -8.84 26.38 5.50
C ALA A 50 -9.03 25.49 4.26
N LEU A 51 -8.94 24.16 4.38
CA LEU A 51 -9.12 23.26 3.24
C LEU A 51 -10.47 23.48 2.54
N ARG A 52 -10.41 23.61 1.21
CA ARG A 52 -11.55 23.71 0.31
C ARG A 52 -11.40 22.67 -0.79
N VAL A 53 -12.50 22.01 -1.12
CA VAL A 53 -12.54 21.05 -2.23
C VAL A 53 -13.60 21.50 -3.23
N ASN A 54 -13.16 21.85 -4.44
CA ASN A 54 -14.06 22.06 -5.56
C ASN A 54 -14.50 20.71 -6.12
N ARG A 55 -15.67 20.23 -5.67
CA ARG A 55 -16.23 18.92 -6.05
C ARG A 55 -16.30 18.74 -7.57
N SER A 56 -16.84 19.72 -8.28
CA SER A 56 -17.03 19.64 -9.73
C SER A 56 -15.69 19.51 -10.48
N ALA A 57 -14.64 20.23 -10.03
CA ALA A 57 -13.30 20.10 -10.60
C ALA A 57 -12.67 18.73 -10.31
N VAL A 58 -12.87 18.19 -9.10
CA VAL A 58 -12.41 16.83 -8.75
C VAL A 58 -13.12 15.77 -9.59
N GLU A 59 -14.43 15.85 -9.75
CA GLU A 59 -15.21 14.91 -10.55
C GLU A 59 -14.79 14.95 -12.03
N ARG A 60 -14.61 16.15 -12.60
CA ARG A 60 -14.05 16.29 -13.96
C ARG A 60 -12.67 15.67 -14.07
N ARG A 61 -11.78 15.94 -13.12
CA ARG A 61 -10.43 15.37 -13.10
C ARG A 61 -10.48 13.84 -13.08
N ALA A 62 -11.24 13.28 -12.15
CA ALA A 62 -11.41 11.83 -12.00
C ALA A 62 -12.00 11.19 -13.26
N ALA A 63 -12.96 11.83 -13.91
CA ALA A 63 -13.58 11.35 -15.14
C ALA A 63 -12.61 11.28 -16.34
N THR A 64 -11.51 12.04 -16.33
CA THR A 64 -10.49 11.96 -17.38
C THR A 64 -9.56 10.75 -17.24
N LEU A 65 -9.43 10.16 -16.05
CA LEU A 65 -8.47 9.07 -15.82
C LEU A 65 -8.83 7.80 -16.63
N PRO A 66 -10.10 7.35 -16.69
CA PRO A 66 -10.48 6.17 -17.48
C PRO A 66 -10.43 6.35 -19.00
N THR A 67 -10.49 7.59 -19.49
CA THR A 67 -10.64 7.92 -20.92
C THR A 67 -9.30 8.21 -21.61
N ARG A 68 -8.24 8.41 -20.84
CA ARG A 68 -6.88 8.58 -21.36
C ARG A 68 -6.40 7.31 -22.05
N ARG A 69 -5.43 7.48 -22.95
CA ARG A 69 -4.82 6.37 -23.70
C ARG A 69 -4.21 5.36 -22.73
N THR A 70 -4.85 4.19 -22.64
CA THR A 70 -4.37 3.06 -21.84
C THR A 70 -3.02 2.55 -22.34
N VAL A 71 -2.18 2.09 -21.40
CA VAL A 71 -0.98 1.31 -21.69
C VAL A 71 -1.36 0.01 -22.39
N LYS A 72 -0.71 -0.33 -23.50
CA LYS A 72 -1.05 -1.49 -24.34
C LYS A 72 0.09 -2.50 -24.37
N ARG A 73 -0.26 -3.74 -24.72
CA ARG A 73 0.68 -4.84 -24.99
C ARG A 73 1.68 -5.07 -23.84
N GLU A 74 2.97 -5.13 -24.11
CA GLU A 74 4.03 -5.42 -23.14
C GLU A 74 4.04 -4.42 -21.97
N TRP A 75 3.71 -3.15 -22.23
CA TRP A 75 3.62 -2.12 -21.18
C TRP A 75 2.42 -2.36 -20.27
N GLN A 76 1.32 -2.86 -20.82
CA GLN A 76 0.17 -3.27 -20.01
C GLN A 76 0.53 -4.44 -19.11
N ALA A 77 1.19 -5.47 -19.65
CA ALA A 77 1.66 -6.61 -18.87
C ALA A 77 2.60 -6.17 -17.75
N ALA A 78 3.57 -5.29 -18.04
CA ALA A 78 4.47 -4.73 -17.03
C ALA A 78 3.73 -3.95 -15.92
N TRP A 79 2.73 -3.14 -16.27
CA TRP A 79 1.92 -2.42 -15.28
C TRP A 79 1.03 -3.35 -14.44
N LEU A 80 0.55 -4.45 -15.03
CA LEU A 80 -0.18 -5.48 -14.30
C LEU A 80 0.73 -6.25 -13.34
N LEU A 81 1.95 -6.59 -13.73
CA LEU A 81 2.94 -7.14 -12.80
C LEU A 81 3.25 -6.14 -11.68
N ARG A 82 3.37 -4.85 -12.01
CA ARG A 82 3.55 -3.79 -11.00
C ARG A 82 2.37 -3.72 -10.03
N SER A 83 1.13 -3.79 -10.51
CA SER A 83 -0.04 -3.73 -9.64
C SER A 83 -0.09 -4.90 -8.68
N ILE A 84 0.30 -6.12 -9.09
CA ILE A 84 0.44 -7.27 -8.20
C ILE A 84 1.37 -6.96 -7.02
N THR A 85 2.52 -6.32 -7.28
CA THR A 85 3.45 -5.94 -6.20
C THR A 85 2.89 -4.95 -5.19
N CYS A 86 1.82 -4.25 -5.56
CA CYS A 86 1.13 -3.32 -4.68
C CYS A 86 -0.08 -3.95 -4.00
N ILE A 87 -0.46 -5.21 -4.27
CA ILE A 87 -1.66 -5.80 -3.67
C ILE A 87 -1.43 -6.11 -2.18
N ASP A 88 -2.34 -5.66 -1.34
CA ASP A 88 -2.56 -6.25 -0.01
C ASP A 88 -3.59 -7.37 -0.20
N LEU A 89 -3.12 -8.61 -0.32
CA LEU A 89 -3.97 -9.74 -0.63
C LEU A 89 -4.77 -10.07 0.63
N THR A 90 -6.07 -9.84 0.57
CA THR A 90 -6.91 -9.70 1.76
C THR A 90 -7.94 -10.82 1.86
N THR A 91 -8.08 -11.43 3.04
CA THR A 91 -9.30 -12.13 3.45
C THR A 91 -9.79 -11.58 4.78
N LEU A 92 -11.07 -11.22 4.84
CA LEU A 92 -11.72 -10.61 5.99
C LEU A 92 -13.17 -11.07 6.06
N GLN A 93 -13.38 -12.38 6.01
CA GLN A 93 -14.72 -13.00 6.08
C GLN A 93 -14.97 -13.54 7.49
N GLY A 94 -16.25 -13.61 7.87
CA GLY A 94 -16.64 -14.16 9.17
C GLY A 94 -16.43 -15.68 9.27
N ASP A 95 -16.29 -16.35 8.13
CA ASP A 95 -16.05 -17.78 7.97
C ASP A 95 -14.59 -18.09 7.59
N ASP A 96 -13.67 -17.13 7.77
CA ASP A 96 -12.25 -17.39 7.57
C ASP A 96 -11.77 -18.54 8.47
N THR A 97 -10.89 -19.38 7.91
CA THR A 97 -10.28 -20.52 8.63
C THR A 97 -8.77 -20.47 8.46
N ALA A 98 -8.05 -21.14 9.37
CA ALA A 98 -6.61 -21.29 9.24
C ALA A 98 -6.19 -21.87 7.87
N THR A 99 -7.00 -22.78 7.31
CA THR A 99 -6.75 -23.38 5.98
C THR A 99 -6.88 -22.35 4.86
N ASN A 100 -7.95 -21.54 4.85
CA ASN A 100 -8.12 -20.49 3.85
C ASN A 100 -7.02 -19.43 3.95
N VAL A 101 -6.63 -19.05 5.17
CA VAL A 101 -5.51 -18.11 5.40
C VAL A 101 -4.18 -18.67 4.89
N ARG A 102 -3.89 -19.97 5.12
CA ARG A 102 -2.68 -20.60 4.56
C ARG A 102 -2.69 -20.62 3.03
N ARG A 103 -3.85 -20.90 2.41
CA ARG A 103 -4.01 -20.87 0.95
C ARG A 103 -3.78 -19.46 0.39
N LEU A 104 -4.37 -18.44 1.02
CA LEU A 104 -4.12 -17.03 0.74
C LEU A 104 -2.62 -16.72 0.80
N CYS A 105 -1.92 -17.16 1.85
CA CYS A 105 -0.48 -16.95 2.01
C CYS A 105 0.34 -17.67 0.93
N GLY A 106 -0.04 -18.89 0.54
CA GLY A 106 0.57 -19.60 -0.59
C GLY A 106 0.44 -18.82 -1.89
N LYS A 107 -0.78 -18.31 -2.18
CA LYS A 107 -1.04 -17.47 -3.35
C LYS A 107 -0.29 -16.12 -3.29
N ALA A 108 -0.09 -15.57 -2.10
CA ALA A 108 0.70 -14.35 -1.92
C ALA A 108 2.20 -14.54 -2.26
N LYS A 109 2.77 -15.72 -1.94
CA LYS A 109 4.16 -16.08 -2.28
C LYS A 109 4.35 -16.32 -3.78
N GLU A 110 3.38 -16.95 -4.42
CA GLU A 110 3.40 -17.26 -5.86
C GLU A 110 2.15 -16.68 -6.56
N PRO A 111 2.08 -15.34 -6.73
CA PRO A 111 0.88 -14.67 -7.21
C PRO A 111 0.57 -14.95 -8.68
N VAL A 112 1.60 -15.25 -9.49
CA VAL A 112 1.49 -15.58 -10.90
C VAL A 112 2.17 -16.93 -11.14
N ARG A 113 1.52 -17.80 -11.91
CA ARG A 113 2.12 -19.06 -12.36
C ARG A 113 3.50 -18.85 -13.01
N ARG A 114 4.42 -19.77 -12.72
CA ARG A 114 5.84 -19.70 -13.14
C ARG A 114 6.01 -19.68 -14.66
N ASP A 115 5.27 -20.52 -15.38
CA ASP A 115 5.31 -20.59 -16.85
C ASP A 115 4.91 -19.28 -17.51
N LEU A 116 3.96 -18.54 -16.93
CA LEU A 116 3.57 -17.22 -17.42
C LEU A 116 4.67 -16.18 -17.15
N LEU A 117 5.32 -16.22 -15.99
CA LEU A 117 6.44 -15.33 -15.68
C LEU A 117 7.63 -15.59 -16.62
N GLU A 118 7.92 -16.84 -16.94
CA GLU A 118 8.97 -17.23 -17.90
C GLU A 118 8.66 -16.70 -19.30
N ALA A 119 7.44 -16.92 -19.80
CA ALA A 119 7.02 -16.42 -21.10
C ALA A 119 7.01 -14.88 -21.20
N LEU A 120 6.81 -14.19 -20.08
CA LEU A 120 6.89 -12.73 -19.98
C LEU A 120 8.32 -12.21 -19.80
N GLY A 121 9.32 -13.07 -19.60
CA GLY A 121 10.68 -12.66 -19.23
C GLY A 121 10.76 -12.00 -17.83
N ALA A 122 9.80 -12.29 -16.96
CA ALA A 122 9.59 -11.62 -15.68
C ALA A 122 10.06 -12.44 -14.46
N THR A 123 10.59 -13.65 -14.66
CA THR A 123 11.01 -14.55 -13.56
C THR A 123 12.01 -13.90 -12.61
N ALA A 124 13.01 -13.18 -13.14
CA ALA A 124 14.03 -12.49 -12.36
C ALA A 124 13.49 -11.32 -11.52
N LEU A 125 12.25 -10.85 -11.78
CA LEU A 125 11.64 -9.75 -11.05
C LEU A 125 11.13 -10.15 -9.67
N GLY A 126 11.02 -11.45 -9.37
CA GLY A 126 10.61 -11.94 -8.05
C GLY A 126 9.25 -11.40 -7.59
N ILE A 127 8.25 -11.40 -8.48
CA ILE A 127 6.93 -10.80 -8.23
C ILE A 127 6.24 -11.46 -7.03
N ARG A 128 6.01 -10.66 -5.99
CA ARG A 128 5.26 -11.01 -4.77
C ARG A 128 4.27 -9.90 -4.47
N VAL A 129 3.21 -10.21 -3.73
CA VAL A 129 2.26 -9.17 -3.28
C VAL A 129 2.89 -8.24 -2.24
N GLY A 130 2.29 -7.07 -2.01
CA GLY A 130 2.79 -6.06 -1.08
C GLY A 130 2.61 -6.47 0.39
N ALA A 131 1.49 -7.12 0.73
CA ALA A 131 1.23 -7.72 2.04
C ALA A 131 0.12 -8.78 1.97
N VAL A 132 -0.08 -9.51 3.07
CA VAL A 132 -1.30 -10.28 3.33
C VAL A 132 -2.08 -9.63 4.45
N CYS A 133 -3.37 -9.37 4.23
CA CYS A 133 -4.24 -8.70 5.21
C CYS A 133 -5.31 -9.65 5.75
N VAL A 134 -5.36 -9.80 7.08
CA VAL A 134 -6.26 -10.71 7.79
C VAL A 134 -6.85 -10.07 9.05
N TYR A 135 -7.85 -10.71 9.65
CA TYR A 135 -8.29 -10.39 11.01
C TYR A 135 -7.23 -10.75 12.04
N HIS A 136 -7.23 -10.04 13.17
CA HIS A 136 -6.31 -10.25 14.31
C HIS A 136 -6.15 -11.73 14.68
N ALA A 137 -7.26 -12.48 14.77
CA ALA A 137 -7.27 -13.90 15.15
C ALA A 137 -6.41 -14.80 14.23
N PHE A 138 -6.17 -14.39 12.99
CA PHE A 138 -5.41 -15.16 12.00
C PHE A 138 -3.98 -14.65 11.79
N VAL A 139 -3.55 -13.60 12.51
CA VAL A 139 -2.18 -13.09 12.41
C VAL A 139 -1.14 -14.18 12.68
N PRO A 140 -1.23 -15.00 13.75
CA PRO A 140 -0.23 -16.05 13.98
C PRO A 140 -0.15 -17.07 12.84
N VAL A 141 -1.30 -17.45 12.27
CA VAL A 141 -1.37 -18.39 11.15
C VAL A 141 -0.73 -17.79 9.90
N ALA A 142 -1.02 -16.52 9.59
CA ALA A 142 -0.44 -15.84 8.44
C ALA A 142 1.07 -15.62 8.59
N VAL A 143 1.53 -15.21 9.77
CA VAL A 143 2.97 -15.00 10.08
C VAL A 143 3.73 -16.31 9.89
N GLN A 144 3.25 -17.41 10.48
CA GLN A 144 3.86 -18.73 10.30
C GLN A 144 3.86 -19.14 8.82
N ALA A 145 2.74 -18.98 8.12
CA ALA A 145 2.62 -19.37 6.72
C ALA A 145 3.53 -18.54 5.79
N LEU A 146 3.87 -17.30 6.16
CA LEU A 146 4.70 -16.37 5.38
C LEU A 146 6.16 -16.30 5.82
N GLU A 147 6.58 -17.13 6.76
CA GLU A 147 7.96 -17.21 7.20
C GLU A 147 8.94 -17.37 6.01
N GLY A 148 10.06 -16.64 6.07
CA GLY A 148 11.09 -16.59 5.02
C GLY A 148 10.69 -15.87 3.72
N SER A 149 9.45 -15.42 3.57
CA SER A 149 8.99 -14.78 2.32
C SER A 149 9.26 -13.27 2.24
N GLY A 150 9.49 -12.60 3.37
CA GLY A 150 9.60 -11.14 3.41
C GLY A 150 8.29 -10.39 3.11
N ILE A 151 7.17 -11.08 2.92
CA ILE A 151 5.85 -10.47 2.74
C ILE A 151 5.31 -10.11 4.14
N PRO A 152 5.03 -8.82 4.42
CA PRO A 152 4.50 -8.42 5.72
C PRO A 152 3.05 -8.90 5.91
N VAL A 153 2.72 -9.23 7.16
CA VAL A 153 1.34 -9.47 7.59
C VAL A 153 0.75 -8.15 8.08
N ALA A 154 -0.39 -7.78 7.51
CA ALA A 154 -1.23 -6.68 7.95
C ALA A 154 -2.44 -7.21 8.72
N ALA A 155 -2.72 -6.64 9.90
CA ALA A 155 -3.94 -6.93 10.64
C ALA A 155 -4.92 -5.77 10.49
N VAL A 156 -6.21 -6.04 10.28
CA VAL A 156 -7.23 -5.04 10.62
C VAL A 156 -7.47 -5.08 12.13
N SER A 157 -7.61 -3.91 12.75
CA SER A 157 -7.81 -3.77 14.19
C SER A 157 -8.79 -2.64 14.51
N THR A 158 -8.86 -2.24 15.77
CA THR A 158 -9.64 -1.11 16.29
C THR A 158 -11.15 -1.26 16.13
N GLY A 159 -11.70 -2.45 16.41
CA GLY A 159 -13.13 -2.72 16.30
C GLY A 159 -13.61 -2.74 14.84
N PHE A 160 -12.75 -3.19 13.92
CA PHE A 160 -13.08 -3.31 12.50
C PHE A 160 -14.36 -4.16 12.31
N PRO A 161 -15.27 -3.78 11.37
CA PRO A 161 -15.15 -2.65 10.43
C PRO A 161 -15.71 -1.32 10.96
N ALA A 162 -16.52 -1.35 12.02
CA ALA A 162 -17.28 -0.19 12.44
C ALA A 162 -16.44 0.86 13.19
N GLY A 163 -15.46 0.42 14.00
CA GLY A 163 -14.61 1.31 14.79
C GLY A 163 -15.23 1.80 16.09
N LEU A 164 -16.33 1.18 16.56
CA LEU A 164 -17.18 1.72 17.63
C LEU A 164 -16.89 1.15 19.04
N ASN A 165 -15.93 0.23 19.16
CA ASN A 165 -15.55 -0.30 20.47
C ASN A 165 -14.88 0.82 21.33
N PRO A 166 -14.96 0.75 22.67
CA PRO A 166 -14.26 1.68 23.54
C PRO A 166 -12.77 1.83 23.17
N LEU A 167 -12.26 3.06 23.18
CA LEU A 167 -10.88 3.37 22.79
C LEU A 167 -9.81 2.49 23.48
N PRO A 168 -9.87 2.22 24.80
CA PRO A 168 -8.90 1.34 25.45
C PRO A 168 -8.85 -0.07 24.85
N GLN A 169 -10.01 -0.65 24.50
CA GLN A 169 -10.08 -1.97 23.88
C GLN A 169 -9.49 -1.96 22.46
N ARG A 170 -9.73 -0.89 21.70
CA ARG A 170 -9.15 -0.71 20.36
C ARG A 170 -7.63 -0.59 20.41
N ILE A 171 -7.09 0.10 21.42
CA ILE A 171 -5.63 0.19 21.66
C ILE A 171 -5.05 -1.20 22.01
N GLU A 172 -5.70 -1.95 22.89
CA GLU A 172 -5.24 -3.30 23.24
C GLU A 172 -5.29 -4.27 22.05
N GLU A 173 -6.27 -4.15 21.16
CA GLU A 173 -6.34 -4.94 19.93
C GLU A 173 -5.15 -4.66 18.97
N ILE A 174 -4.70 -3.40 18.88
CA ILE A 174 -3.49 -3.04 18.13
C ILE A 174 -2.28 -3.74 18.76
N LYS A 175 -2.08 -3.57 20.06
CA LYS A 175 -0.93 -4.17 20.78
C LYS A 175 -0.91 -5.69 20.65
N ALA A 176 -2.08 -6.33 20.76
CA ALA A 176 -2.21 -7.76 20.57
C ALA A 176 -1.80 -8.17 19.14
N SER A 177 -2.25 -7.43 18.12
CA SER A 177 -1.87 -7.71 16.72
C SER A 177 -0.36 -7.60 16.49
N VAL A 178 0.25 -6.55 17.04
CA VAL A 178 1.71 -6.35 16.97
C VAL A 178 2.44 -7.47 17.70
N ALA A 179 2.01 -7.84 18.91
CA ALA A 179 2.58 -8.93 19.69
C ALA A 179 2.45 -10.29 18.98
N ALA A 180 1.38 -10.51 18.21
CA ALA A 180 1.18 -11.68 17.37
C ALA A 180 2.06 -11.71 16.11
N GLY A 181 2.82 -10.64 15.83
CA GLY A 181 3.77 -10.56 14.72
C GLY A 181 3.29 -9.76 13.50
N ALA A 182 2.16 -9.06 13.58
CA ALA A 182 1.75 -8.17 12.49
C ALA A 182 2.77 -7.03 12.33
N SER A 183 3.26 -6.85 11.11
CA SER A 183 4.21 -5.78 10.76
C SER A 183 3.51 -4.51 10.32
N GLU A 184 2.22 -4.60 10.01
CA GLU A 184 1.39 -3.48 9.59
C GLU A 184 0.01 -3.59 10.26
N ILE A 185 -0.57 -2.45 10.64
CA ILE A 185 -1.88 -2.39 11.29
C ILE A 185 -2.77 -1.43 10.49
N ASP A 186 -3.91 -1.94 10.04
CA ASP A 186 -4.96 -1.17 9.40
C ASP A 186 -6.00 -0.78 10.46
N VAL A 187 -5.95 0.48 10.94
CA VAL A 187 -6.84 1.03 11.97
C VAL A 187 -8.01 1.79 11.35
N VAL A 188 -9.15 1.85 12.03
CA VAL A 188 -10.36 2.56 11.58
C VAL A 188 -10.61 3.74 12.50
N ILE A 189 -10.75 4.94 11.93
CA ILE A 189 -11.09 6.13 12.71
C ILE A 189 -12.54 6.07 13.21
N THR A 190 -12.81 6.75 14.32
CA THR A 190 -14.17 7.06 14.73
C THR A 190 -14.74 8.12 13.79
N ARG A 191 -15.46 7.67 12.75
CA ARG A 191 -16.07 8.54 11.73
C ARG A 191 -16.97 9.62 12.31
N ALA A 192 -17.61 9.37 13.46
CA ALA A 192 -18.46 10.35 14.14
C ALA A 192 -17.71 11.64 14.51
N HIS A 193 -16.44 11.56 14.94
CA HIS A 193 -15.62 12.75 15.21
C HIS A 193 -15.40 13.57 13.92
N ALA A 194 -15.02 12.91 12.82
CA ALA A 194 -14.85 13.58 11.53
C ALA A 194 -16.16 14.21 10.99
N LEU A 195 -17.30 13.54 11.19
CA LEU A 195 -18.62 14.04 10.80
C LEU A 195 -19.08 15.22 11.66
N ALA A 196 -18.74 15.22 12.94
CA ALA A 196 -18.98 16.34 13.86
C ALA A 196 -17.99 17.51 13.66
N GLY A 197 -16.93 17.32 12.86
CA GLY A 197 -15.87 18.31 12.68
C GLY A 197 -14.91 18.39 13.88
N ASP A 198 -14.91 17.39 14.75
CA ASP A 198 -14.03 17.25 15.89
C ASP A 198 -12.67 16.66 15.46
N TRP A 199 -11.88 17.52 14.82
CA TRP A 199 -10.58 17.13 14.26
C TRP A 199 -9.51 16.90 15.32
N GLU A 200 -9.65 17.50 16.51
CA GLU A 200 -8.78 17.21 17.66
C GLU A 200 -9.00 15.77 18.12
N ALA A 201 -10.24 15.32 18.31
CA ALA A 201 -10.51 13.93 18.69
C ALA A 201 -10.01 12.92 17.64
N VAL A 202 -10.12 13.22 16.34
CA VAL A 202 -9.52 12.37 15.29
C VAL A 202 -7.99 12.33 15.39
N TYR A 203 -7.35 13.46 15.64
CA TYR A 203 -5.89 13.54 15.79
C TYR A 203 -5.41 12.74 17.00
N ASP A 204 -6.02 12.96 18.16
CA ASP A 204 -5.64 12.31 19.43
C ASP A 204 -5.87 10.80 19.38
N GLU A 205 -7.00 10.36 18.80
CA GLU A 205 -7.27 8.94 18.57
C GLU A 205 -6.18 8.29 17.71
N VAL A 206 -5.83 8.91 16.58
CA VAL A 206 -4.83 8.34 15.67
C VAL A 206 -3.42 8.42 16.24
N ARG A 207 -3.10 9.44 17.05
CA ARG A 207 -1.86 9.50 17.83
C ARG A 207 -1.77 8.32 18.82
N ALA A 208 -2.85 8.04 19.56
CA ALA A 208 -2.88 6.89 20.46
C ALA A 208 -2.70 5.56 19.71
N PHE A 209 -3.30 5.43 18.52
CA PHE A 209 -3.08 4.26 17.66
C PHE A 209 -1.64 4.16 17.15
N ARG A 210 -1.03 5.29 16.78
CA ARG A 210 0.36 5.35 16.33
C ARG A 210 1.30 4.85 17.42
N ASP A 211 1.11 5.29 18.65
CA ASP A 211 1.91 4.86 19.79
C ASP A 211 1.73 3.36 20.06
N ALA A 212 0.48 2.87 20.02
CA ALA A 212 0.16 1.45 20.20
C ALA A 212 0.76 0.54 19.12
N CYS A 213 0.96 1.05 17.90
CA CYS A 213 1.57 0.28 16.80
C CYS A 213 3.06 -0.01 17.04
N GLY A 214 3.74 0.71 17.95
CA GLY A 214 5.19 0.57 18.15
C GLY A 214 5.94 0.76 16.83
N THR A 215 6.65 -0.26 16.36
CA THR A 215 7.38 -0.24 15.08
C THR A 215 6.54 -0.66 13.86
N ALA A 216 5.34 -1.21 14.05
CA ALA A 216 4.48 -1.62 12.95
C ALA A 216 3.98 -0.41 12.15
N HIS A 217 3.89 -0.54 10.83
CA HIS A 217 3.37 0.53 9.98
C HIS A 217 1.86 0.69 10.19
N MET A 218 1.40 1.91 10.43
CA MET A 218 -0.01 2.22 10.64
C MET A 218 -0.66 2.73 9.36
N LYS A 219 -1.69 2.02 8.88
CA LYS A 219 -2.55 2.45 7.78
C LYS A 219 -3.90 2.88 8.34
N VAL A 220 -4.26 4.14 8.17
CA VAL A 220 -5.48 4.70 8.75
C VAL A 220 -6.61 4.66 7.74
N ILE A 221 -7.63 3.85 8.01
CA ILE A 221 -8.86 3.73 7.23
C ILE A 221 -9.78 4.90 7.61
N LEU A 222 -10.09 5.75 6.62
CA LEU A 222 -10.95 6.91 6.82
C LEU A 222 -12.43 6.58 6.71
N GLY A 223 -12.79 5.48 6.03
CA GLY A 223 -14.19 5.14 5.77
C GLY A 223 -14.86 6.16 4.84
N THR A 224 -14.17 6.54 3.76
CA THR A 224 -14.52 7.71 2.92
C THR A 224 -15.92 7.69 2.31
N GLY A 225 -16.55 6.52 2.18
CA GLY A 225 -17.95 6.41 1.73
C GLY A 225 -18.95 7.02 2.71
N ASP A 226 -18.60 7.06 4.00
CA ASP A 226 -19.47 7.52 5.08
C ASP A 226 -19.15 8.96 5.51
N LEU A 227 -18.03 9.54 5.06
CA LEU A 227 -17.60 10.89 5.46
C LEU A 227 -18.41 12.03 4.81
N ALA A 228 -19.46 11.68 4.06
CA ALA A 228 -20.43 12.55 3.37
C ALA A 228 -19.88 13.48 2.28
N THR A 229 -18.76 14.17 2.52
CA THR A 229 -18.20 15.17 1.60
C THR A 229 -16.72 14.94 1.32
N LEU A 230 -16.29 15.33 0.12
CA LEU A 230 -14.86 15.32 -0.25
C LEU A 230 -14.04 16.29 0.63
N ALA A 231 -14.65 17.33 1.21
CA ALA A 231 -13.97 18.22 2.15
C ALA A 231 -13.64 17.49 3.47
N ASN A 232 -14.55 16.67 3.98
CA ASN A 232 -14.27 15.83 5.16
C ASN A 232 -13.21 14.78 4.85
N VAL A 233 -13.21 14.18 3.66
CA VAL A 233 -12.14 13.28 3.21
C VAL A 233 -10.78 14.01 3.21
N ALA A 234 -10.71 15.23 2.69
CA ALA A 234 -9.48 16.02 2.67
C ALA A 234 -8.98 16.33 4.09
N ARG A 235 -9.87 16.78 4.98
CA ARG A 235 -9.56 17.10 6.38
C ARG A 235 -9.11 15.88 7.16
N ALA A 236 -9.85 14.78 7.08
CA ALA A 236 -9.47 13.52 7.72
C ALA A 236 -8.12 13.01 7.20
N SER A 237 -7.83 13.15 5.90
CA SER A 237 -6.52 12.80 5.35
C SER A 237 -5.40 13.61 6.00
N GLN A 238 -5.53 14.94 6.06
CA GLN A 238 -4.50 15.80 6.66
C GLN A 238 -4.31 15.54 8.15
N VAL A 239 -5.41 15.47 8.91
CA VAL A 239 -5.38 15.25 10.36
C VAL A 239 -4.69 13.92 10.69
N THR A 240 -5.04 12.84 9.98
CA THR A 240 -4.45 11.53 10.24
C THR A 240 -2.98 11.45 9.84
N MET A 241 -2.55 12.17 8.79
CA MET A 241 -1.12 12.31 8.46
C MET A 241 -0.37 13.12 9.51
N MET A 242 -0.93 14.23 10.01
CA MET A 242 -0.35 14.98 11.13
C MET A 242 -0.22 14.10 12.38
N ALA A 243 -1.19 13.23 12.64
CA ALA A 243 -1.16 12.27 13.74
C ALA A 243 -0.14 11.11 13.54
N GLY A 244 0.55 11.05 12.39
CA GLY A 244 1.57 10.04 12.12
C GLY A 244 1.06 8.78 11.40
N ALA A 245 0.03 8.89 10.55
CA ALA A 245 -0.29 7.82 9.62
C ALA A 245 0.88 7.54 8.67
N ASP A 246 1.27 6.27 8.51
CA ASP A 246 2.24 5.86 7.49
C ASP A 246 1.55 5.68 6.13
N PHE A 247 0.27 5.29 6.16
CA PHE A 247 -0.63 5.26 5.01
C PHE A 247 -1.99 5.85 5.37
N ILE A 248 -2.62 6.53 4.42
CA ILE A 248 -4.07 6.78 4.46
C ILE A 248 -4.79 5.82 3.52
N LYS A 249 -5.84 5.17 4.04
CA LYS A 249 -6.62 4.13 3.37
C LYS A 249 -8.07 4.60 3.20
N THR A 250 -8.64 4.35 2.02
CA THR A 250 -9.98 4.87 1.69
C THR A 250 -11.08 4.26 2.57
N SER A 251 -11.21 2.94 2.59
CA SER A 251 -12.42 2.25 3.06
C SER A 251 -12.07 0.92 3.71
N THR A 252 -12.98 0.38 4.52
CA THR A 252 -12.82 -0.96 5.11
C THR A 252 -13.05 -2.07 4.09
N GLY A 253 -13.77 -1.79 3.00
CA GLY A 253 -14.24 -2.81 2.07
C GLY A 253 -15.59 -3.40 2.46
N LYS A 254 -16.21 -2.87 3.53
CA LYS A 254 -17.50 -3.32 4.07
C LYS A 254 -18.59 -2.26 3.92
N GLU A 255 -18.24 -1.03 3.56
CA GLU A 255 -19.19 0.04 3.27
C GLU A 255 -19.93 -0.19 1.93
N ALA A 256 -21.08 0.47 1.75
CA ALA A 256 -21.80 0.46 0.48
C ALA A 256 -21.01 1.15 -0.65
N VAL A 257 -20.38 2.29 -0.33
CA VAL A 257 -19.49 3.02 -1.23
C VAL A 257 -18.06 2.93 -0.69
N ASN A 258 -17.16 2.36 -1.48
CA ASN A 258 -15.75 2.16 -1.10
C ASN A 258 -14.84 3.14 -1.86
N ALA A 259 -13.66 2.68 -2.29
CA ALA A 259 -12.72 3.48 -3.05
C ALA A 259 -13.33 3.98 -4.37
N THR A 260 -13.29 5.30 -4.58
CA THR A 260 -13.68 5.94 -5.84
C THR A 260 -12.57 6.86 -6.32
N LEU A 261 -12.43 7.05 -7.64
CA LEU A 261 -11.39 7.93 -8.19
C LEU A 261 -11.51 9.39 -7.70
N PRO A 262 -12.71 10.00 -7.51
CA PRO A 262 -12.83 11.32 -6.89
C PRO A 262 -12.21 11.39 -5.49
N VAL A 263 -12.47 10.39 -4.64
CA VAL A 263 -11.83 10.26 -3.32
C VAL A 263 -10.32 10.12 -3.46
N GLY A 264 -9.87 9.29 -4.41
CA GLY A 264 -8.45 9.12 -4.72
C GLY A 264 -7.74 10.41 -5.08
N VAL A 265 -8.33 11.22 -5.97
CA VAL A 265 -7.80 12.53 -6.37
C VAL A 265 -7.64 13.44 -5.15
N VAL A 266 -8.61 13.44 -4.23
CA VAL A 266 -8.53 14.26 -3.02
C VAL A 266 -7.44 13.78 -2.08
N MET A 267 -7.41 12.48 -1.77
CA MET A 267 -6.44 11.91 -0.82
C MET A 267 -5.00 12.03 -1.33
N THR A 268 -4.76 11.76 -2.62
CA THR A 268 -3.43 11.92 -3.23
C THR A 268 -2.97 13.37 -3.26
N ARG A 269 -3.89 14.33 -3.44
CA ARG A 269 -3.59 15.77 -3.32
C ARG A 269 -3.20 16.17 -1.91
N MET A 270 -3.83 15.59 -0.89
CA MET A 270 -3.46 15.85 0.50
C MET A 270 -2.08 15.26 0.81
N ILE A 271 -1.78 14.04 0.32
CA ILE A 271 -0.44 13.45 0.45
C ILE A 271 0.63 14.37 -0.18
N ARG A 272 0.36 14.89 -1.38
CA ARG A 272 1.27 15.84 -2.06
C ARG A 272 1.50 17.10 -1.23
N ASP A 273 0.43 17.75 -0.78
CA ASP A 273 0.51 18.98 0.04
C ASP A 273 1.27 18.70 1.37
N TYR A 274 0.99 17.58 2.03
CA TYR A 274 1.70 17.18 3.25
C TYR A 274 3.21 16.96 2.99
N HIS A 275 3.55 16.24 1.92
CA HIS A 275 4.93 15.99 1.54
C HIS A 275 5.67 17.28 1.15
N GLU A 276 5.03 18.19 0.42
CA GLU A 276 5.61 19.50 0.06
C GLU A 276 5.89 20.37 1.29
N ARG A 277 5.08 20.26 2.34
CA ARG A 277 5.26 21.01 3.60
C ARG A 277 6.29 20.40 4.54
N THR A 278 6.30 19.07 4.65
CA THR A 278 7.03 18.35 5.71
C THR A 278 8.26 17.60 5.21
N GLY A 279 8.35 17.33 3.91
CA GLY A 279 9.34 16.42 3.33
C GLY A 279 9.09 14.93 3.63
N HIS A 280 8.00 14.58 4.33
CA HIS A 280 7.69 13.20 4.68
C HIS A 280 6.69 12.57 3.71
N ALA A 281 7.04 11.41 3.17
CA ALA A 281 6.18 10.66 2.29
C ALA A 281 5.16 9.84 3.11
N VAL A 282 3.90 9.89 2.68
CA VAL A 282 2.81 9.06 3.22
C VAL A 282 2.24 8.21 2.11
N GLY A 283 1.97 6.94 2.42
CA GLY A 283 1.41 6.00 1.46
C GLY A 283 -0.09 6.17 1.23
N PHE A 284 -0.55 5.69 0.07
CA PHE A 284 -1.97 5.65 -0.30
C PHE A 284 -2.45 4.22 -0.49
N LYS A 285 -3.61 3.88 0.10
CA LYS A 285 -4.23 2.56 -0.08
C LYS A 285 -5.72 2.65 -0.45
N PRO A 286 -6.09 2.61 -1.74
CA PRO A 286 -7.48 2.41 -2.11
C PRO A 286 -7.90 0.97 -1.80
N ALA A 287 -9.06 0.80 -1.18
CA ALA A 287 -9.58 -0.49 -0.78
C ALA A 287 -11.10 -0.58 -0.97
N GLY A 288 -11.56 -1.80 -1.30
CA GLY A 288 -12.97 -2.11 -1.55
C GLY A 288 -13.40 -1.82 -2.99
N GLY A 289 -14.10 -2.77 -3.62
CA GLY A 289 -14.64 -2.64 -4.99
C GLY A 289 -13.63 -2.78 -6.14
N ILE A 290 -12.33 -2.90 -5.86
CA ILE A 290 -11.29 -3.06 -6.88
C ILE A 290 -11.22 -4.52 -7.31
N ARG A 291 -11.91 -4.86 -8.40
CA ARG A 291 -12.08 -6.26 -8.86
C ARG A 291 -11.47 -6.57 -10.22
N SER A 292 -11.03 -5.55 -10.96
CA SER A 292 -10.54 -5.73 -12.33
C SER A 292 -9.14 -5.16 -12.55
N ALA A 293 -8.39 -5.79 -13.44
CA ALA A 293 -7.11 -5.33 -13.97
C ALA A 293 -7.23 -3.89 -14.51
N LYS A 294 -8.32 -3.56 -15.22
CA LYS A 294 -8.58 -2.21 -15.71
C LYS A 294 -8.65 -1.19 -14.58
N THR A 295 -9.38 -1.50 -13.51
CA THR A 295 -9.48 -0.61 -12.33
C THR A 295 -8.13 -0.44 -11.63
N ALA A 296 -7.34 -1.52 -11.51
CA ALA A 296 -5.99 -1.43 -10.94
C ALA A 296 -5.07 -0.49 -11.75
N LEU A 297 -5.14 -0.54 -13.08
CA LEU A 297 -4.41 0.38 -13.96
C LEU A 297 -4.86 1.84 -13.76
N GLN A 298 -6.16 2.10 -13.59
CA GLN A 298 -6.67 3.45 -13.32
C GLN A 298 -6.10 4.03 -12.02
N TRP A 299 -5.96 3.21 -10.98
CA TRP A 299 -5.32 3.64 -9.73
C TRP A 299 -3.83 3.93 -9.92
N LEU A 300 -3.09 3.10 -10.64
CA LEU A 300 -1.67 3.38 -10.96
C LEU A 300 -1.52 4.67 -11.79
N ILE A 301 -2.42 4.92 -12.74
CA ILE A 301 -2.42 6.18 -13.53
C ILE A 301 -2.64 7.37 -12.59
N LEU A 302 -3.62 7.29 -11.68
CA LEU A 302 -3.86 8.34 -10.69
C LEU A 302 -2.60 8.62 -9.86
N MET A 303 -1.97 7.57 -9.31
CA MET A 303 -0.76 7.70 -8.51
C MET A 303 0.37 8.35 -9.31
N LYS A 304 0.61 7.88 -10.54
CA LYS A 304 1.65 8.43 -11.41
C LYS A 304 1.40 9.91 -11.72
N GLU A 305 0.16 10.29 -12.03
CA GLU A 305 -0.16 11.67 -12.42
C GLU A 305 -0.21 12.64 -11.23
N GLU A 306 -0.63 12.21 -10.04
CA GLU A 306 -0.73 13.11 -8.87
C GLU A 306 0.53 13.12 -8.00
N LEU A 307 1.25 11.99 -7.89
CA LEU A 307 2.37 11.82 -6.93
C LEU A 307 3.69 11.35 -7.59
N GLY A 308 3.66 10.91 -8.85
CA GLY A 308 4.85 10.49 -9.59
C GLY A 308 5.31 9.06 -9.31
N ASP A 309 6.43 8.68 -9.93
CA ASP A 309 6.87 7.27 -10.03
C ASP A 309 7.27 6.65 -8.68
N ARG A 310 7.70 7.49 -7.72
CA ARG A 310 8.07 7.05 -6.37
C ARG A 310 6.89 6.38 -5.64
N TRP A 311 5.67 6.87 -5.88
CA TRP A 311 4.42 6.37 -5.32
C TRP A 311 3.80 5.22 -6.12
N LEU A 312 4.54 4.63 -7.07
CA LEU A 312 4.13 3.39 -7.73
C LEU A 312 4.71 2.14 -7.05
N LYS A 313 5.33 2.28 -5.88
CA LYS A 313 6.01 1.19 -5.16
C LYS A 313 5.23 0.81 -3.90
N ALA A 314 5.35 -0.47 -3.51
CA ALA A 314 4.55 -1.07 -2.44
C ALA A 314 4.68 -0.35 -1.09
N ASP A 315 5.79 0.29 -0.82
CA ASP A 315 6.03 1.02 0.42
C ASP A 315 5.27 2.37 0.51
N LEU A 316 4.75 2.89 -0.61
CA LEU A 316 3.92 4.10 -0.65
C LEU A 316 2.57 3.93 -1.38
N PHE A 317 2.32 2.76 -1.97
CA PHE A 317 1.05 2.48 -2.63
C PHE A 317 0.63 1.03 -2.47
N ARG A 318 -0.62 0.82 -2.04
CA ARG A 318 -1.20 -0.51 -1.86
C ARG A 318 -2.60 -0.61 -2.45
N LEU A 319 -2.97 -1.74 -3.02
CA LEU A 319 -4.32 -2.06 -3.47
C LEU A 319 -4.95 -3.05 -2.49
N GLY A 320 -5.92 -2.61 -1.70
CA GLY A 320 -6.66 -3.50 -0.79
C GLY A 320 -7.71 -4.31 -1.56
N ALA A 321 -7.40 -5.57 -1.87
CA ALA A 321 -8.26 -6.41 -2.70
C ALA A 321 -8.16 -7.92 -2.36
N SER A 322 -9.26 -8.63 -2.57
CA SER A 322 -9.33 -10.09 -2.41
C SER A 322 -9.32 -10.82 -3.76
N THR A 323 -10.17 -10.42 -4.71
CA THR A 323 -10.36 -11.11 -6.00
C THR A 323 -9.58 -10.51 -7.17
N LEU A 324 -8.99 -9.32 -7.00
CA LEU A 324 -8.29 -8.60 -8.06
C LEU A 324 -7.13 -9.41 -8.67
N LEU A 325 -6.38 -10.13 -7.84
CA LEU A 325 -5.21 -10.88 -8.27
C LEU A 325 -5.56 -11.91 -9.34
N THR A 326 -6.69 -12.61 -9.15
CA THR A 326 -7.18 -13.61 -10.12
C THR A 326 -7.51 -12.97 -11.46
N ASP A 327 -8.16 -11.79 -11.48
CA ASP A 327 -8.45 -11.11 -12.75
C ASP A 327 -7.18 -10.66 -13.46
N ILE A 328 -6.19 -10.13 -12.72
CA ILE A 328 -4.90 -9.75 -13.29
C ILE A 328 -4.18 -10.97 -13.89
N GLU A 329 -4.14 -12.08 -13.16
CA GLU A 329 -3.49 -13.31 -13.65
C GLU A 329 -4.14 -13.83 -14.92
N ARG A 330 -5.48 -13.77 -15.02
CA ARG A 330 -6.21 -14.11 -16.25
C ARG A 330 -5.86 -13.21 -17.42
N GLN A 331 -5.66 -11.90 -17.20
CA GLN A 331 -5.23 -10.98 -18.25
C GLN A 331 -3.78 -11.25 -18.70
N LEU A 332 -2.88 -11.61 -17.77
CA LEU A 332 -1.51 -12.00 -18.10
C LEU A 332 -1.48 -13.31 -18.88
N GLU A 333 -2.27 -14.32 -18.49
CA GLU A 333 -2.40 -15.57 -19.26
C GLU A 333 -2.96 -15.31 -20.67
N HIS A 334 -3.98 -14.45 -20.78
CA HIS A 334 -4.52 -14.07 -22.09
C HIS A 334 -3.48 -13.37 -22.96
N PHE A 335 -2.67 -12.48 -22.38
CA PHE A 335 -1.59 -11.81 -23.09
C PHE A 335 -0.54 -12.80 -23.62
N VAL A 336 -0.15 -13.81 -22.83
CA VAL A 336 0.84 -14.81 -23.22
C VAL A 336 0.28 -15.81 -24.23
N THR A 337 -0.95 -16.28 -24.04
CA THR A 337 -1.49 -17.44 -24.78
C THR A 337 -2.47 -17.09 -25.89
N GLY A 338 -2.99 -15.85 -25.90
CA GLY A 338 -4.10 -15.43 -26.76
C GLY A 338 -5.46 -16.02 -26.37
N ARG A 339 -5.55 -16.84 -25.31
CA ARG A 339 -6.79 -17.53 -24.89
C ARG A 339 -7.29 -17.00 -23.55
N TYR A 340 -8.61 -16.78 -23.44
CA TYR A 340 -9.20 -16.40 -22.15
C TYR A 340 -9.13 -17.57 -21.18
N SER A 341 -8.62 -17.32 -19.97
CA SER A 341 -8.52 -18.36 -18.95
C SER A 341 -9.81 -18.51 -18.14
N ALA A 342 -10.16 -19.76 -17.86
CA ALA A 342 -11.25 -20.12 -16.96
C ALA A 342 -10.80 -19.93 -15.50
N ALA A 343 -11.69 -19.44 -14.64
CA ALA A 343 -11.34 -19.07 -13.27
C ALA A 343 -10.73 -20.23 -12.45
N HIS A 344 -11.16 -21.47 -12.68
CA HIS A 344 -10.66 -22.66 -11.95
C HIS A 344 -9.20 -23.02 -12.25
N ARG A 345 -8.59 -22.46 -13.31
CA ARG A 345 -7.18 -22.67 -13.63
C ARG A 345 -6.24 -21.85 -12.74
N HIS A 346 -6.81 -20.92 -11.97
CA HIS A 346 -6.12 -20.10 -11.00
C HIS A 346 -6.59 -20.51 -9.61
N PRO A 347 -5.67 -20.88 -8.70
CA PRO A 347 -6.03 -21.13 -7.31
C PRO A 347 -6.76 -19.89 -6.78
N MET A 348 -8.03 -20.07 -6.39
CA MET A 348 -8.79 -18.99 -5.77
C MET A 348 -8.12 -18.61 -4.45
N VAL A 349 -8.47 -17.44 -3.92
CA VAL A 349 -8.14 -16.97 -2.56
C VAL A 349 -9.29 -17.27 -1.61
#